data_AF-A0A7C7WQC9-F1
#
_entry.id   AF-A0A7C7WQC9-F1
#
_cell.length_a   1.000
_cell.length_b   1.000
_cell.length_c   1.000
_cell.angle_alpha   90.00
_cell.angle_beta   90.00
_cell.angle_gamma   90.00
#
_symmetry.space_group_name_H-M   'P 1'
#
loop_
_entity.id
_entity.type
_entity.pdbx_description
1 polymer ?
#
loop_
_entity_poly.entity_id
_entity_poly.type
_entity_poly.pdbx_seq_one_letter_code
_entity_poly.pdbx_strand_id
1 'polypeptide(L)'
;MKEAPDDDKAWEALATKAALLNEAGHILMADGRCPDGDWADAAKTLRECSAVVLKKIDQKDAEGAQIAFQAMTKACAACHKVHRKQD
;
A
#
# COMPACT_ATOMS: atom_id res chain seq x y z
N MET A 1 10.24 -6.43 1.42
CA MET A 1 10.56 -7.71 2.08
C MET A 1 12.07 -7.76 2.31
N LYS A 2 12.57 -8.64 3.16
CA LYS A 2 14.01 -8.97 3.19
C LYS A 2 14.25 -10.31 2.48
N GLU A 3 13.31 -11.23 2.61
CA GLU A 3 13.32 -12.57 2.01
C GLU A 3 11.93 -12.89 1.43
N ALA A 4 11.86 -13.86 0.53
CA ALA A 4 10.60 -14.36 -0.03
C ALA A 4 9.79 -15.12 1.04
N PRO A 5 8.44 -15.11 0.99
CA PRO A 5 7.63 -15.92 1.89
C PRO A 5 7.92 -17.43 1.73
N ASP A 6 8.09 -18.11 2.86
CA ASP A 6 8.57 -19.51 2.91
C ASP A 6 7.51 -20.54 2.47
N ASP A 7 6.23 -20.23 2.70
CA ASP A 7 5.11 -21.14 2.44
C ASP A 7 3.84 -20.41 1.99
N ASP A 8 2.84 -21.17 1.58
CA ASP A 8 1.55 -20.65 1.10
C ASP A 8 0.84 -19.78 2.15
N LYS A 9 0.94 -20.16 3.43
CA LYS A 9 0.34 -19.40 4.53
C LYS A 9 1.00 -18.03 4.69
N ALA A 10 2.31 -17.94 4.50
CA ALA A 10 3.05 -16.68 4.51
C ALA A 10 2.67 -15.80 3.30
N TRP A 11 2.45 -16.40 2.12
CA TRP A 11 1.91 -15.70 0.95
C TRP A 11 0.49 -15.17 1.19
N GLU A 12 -0.42 -15.97 1.73
CA GLU A 12 -1.79 -15.56 2.07
C GLU A 12 -1.81 -14.44 3.11
N ALA A 13 -0.97 -14.54 4.15
CA ALA A 13 -0.82 -13.49 5.15
C ALA A 13 -0.31 -12.18 4.54
N LEU A 14 0.59 -12.26 3.57
CA LEU A 14 1.09 -11.09 2.83
C LEU A 14 -0.01 -10.50 1.93
N ALA A 15 -0.77 -11.33 1.22
CA ALA A 15 -1.91 -10.91 0.41
C ALA A 15 -2.95 -10.16 1.26
N THR A 16 -3.31 -10.73 2.43
CA THR A 16 -4.26 -10.12 3.36
C THR A 16 -3.81 -8.72 3.78
N LYS A 17 -2.53 -8.55 4.12
CA LYS A 17 -1.97 -7.24 4.49
C LYS A 17 -2.01 -6.25 3.33
N ALA A 18 -1.67 -6.68 2.12
CA ALA A 18 -1.73 -5.84 0.93
C ALA A 18 -3.17 -5.40 0.61
N ALA A 19 -4.15 -6.30 0.74
CA ALA A 19 -5.57 -6.00 0.59
C ALA A 19 -6.05 -4.99 1.64
N LEU A 20 -5.67 -5.16 2.91
CA LEU A 20 -6.03 -4.19 3.96
C LEU A 20 -5.49 -2.78 3.68
N LEU A 21 -4.28 -2.67 3.12
CA LEU A 21 -3.71 -1.38 2.71
C LEU A 21 -4.44 -0.78 1.50
N ASN A 22 -4.91 -1.61 0.57
CA ASN A 22 -5.76 -1.17 -0.53
C ASN A 22 -7.07 -0.56 -0.02
N GLU A 23 -7.78 -1.30 0.83
CA GLU A 23 -9.04 -0.85 1.45
C GLU A 23 -8.85 0.41 2.30
N ALA A 24 -7.74 0.52 3.03
CA ALA A 24 -7.40 1.73 3.76
C ALA A 24 -7.33 2.96 2.84
N GLY A 25 -6.80 2.81 1.62
CA GLY A 25 -6.80 3.89 0.62
C GLY A 25 -8.20 4.36 0.20
N HIS A 26 -9.22 3.49 0.26
CA HIS A 26 -10.61 3.88 0.06
C HIS A 26 -11.18 4.59 1.29
N ILE A 27 -10.94 4.05 2.48
CA ILE A 27 -11.42 4.62 3.76
C ILE A 27 -10.87 6.03 3.99
N LEU A 28 -9.62 6.29 3.59
CA LEU A 28 -9.00 7.62 3.67
C LEU A 28 -9.75 8.68 2.85
N MET A 29 -10.55 8.27 1.86
CA MET A 29 -11.36 9.16 1.02
C MET A 29 -12.83 9.22 1.44
N ALA A 30 -13.25 8.39 2.38
CA ALA A 30 -14.64 8.31 2.84
C ALA A 30 -14.99 9.43 3.83
N ASP A 31 -16.29 9.65 4.04
CA ASP A 31 -16.84 10.45 5.14
C ASP A 31 -16.28 11.88 5.28
N GLY A 32 -15.89 12.51 4.17
CA GLY A 32 -15.31 13.86 4.17
C GLY A 32 -13.93 13.96 4.81
N ARG A 33 -13.21 12.85 4.98
CA ARG A 33 -11.88 12.79 5.60
C ARG A 33 -10.78 13.45 4.77
N CYS A 34 -10.94 13.51 3.45
CA CYS A 34 -9.93 14.04 2.53
C CYS A 34 -9.89 15.58 2.59
N PRO A 35 -8.80 16.18 3.10
CA PRO A 35 -8.70 17.63 3.24
C PRO A 35 -8.34 18.35 1.93
N ASP A 36 -7.55 17.71 1.05
CA ASP A 36 -6.99 18.33 -0.15
C ASP A 36 -6.48 17.30 -1.19
N GLY A 37 -5.82 17.81 -2.23
CA GLY A 37 -5.29 17.01 -3.33
C GLY A 37 -4.09 16.13 -2.98
N ASP A 38 -3.21 16.57 -2.06
CA ASP A 38 -2.03 15.78 -1.68
C ASP A 38 -2.45 14.49 -0.98
N TRP A 39 -3.47 14.58 -0.12
CA TRP A 39 -4.11 13.42 0.49
C TRP A 39 -4.78 12.51 -0.54
N ALA A 40 -5.55 13.10 -1.48
CA ALA A 40 -6.27 12.36 -2.51
C ALA A 40 -5.32 11.56 -3.42
N ASP A 41 -4.23 12.19 -3.87
CA ASP A 41 -3.24 11.59 -4.75
C ASP A 41 -2.42 10.51 -4.03
N ALA A 42 -2.11 10.71 -2.75
CA ALA A 42 -1.48 9.68 -1.92
C ALA A 42 -2.42 8.47 -1.73
N ALA A 43 -3.70 8.69 -1.43
CA ALA A 43 -4.68 7.62 -1.30
C ALA A 43 -4.90 6.85 -2.62
N LYS A 44 -4.89 7.55 -3.76
CA LYS A 44 -4.89 6.93 -5.09
C LYS A 44 -3.65 6.06 -5.29
N THR A 45 -2.46 6.60 -5.04
CA THR A 45 -1.19 5.87 -5.16
C THR A 45 -1.17 4.62 -4.25
N LEU A 46 -1.66 4.74 -3.01
CA LEU A 46 -1.76 3.62 -2.07
C LEU A 46 -2.62 2.49 -2.65
N ARG A 47 -3.79 2.80 -3.23
CA ARG A 47 -4.67 1.82 -3.87
C ARG A 47 -4.06 1.19 -5.11
N GLU A 48 -3.55 2.00 -6.03
CA GLU A 48 -3.01 1.50 -7.30
C GLU A 48 -1.77 0.62 -7.06
N CYS A 49 -0.83 1.04 -6.21
CA CYS A 49 0.35 0.24 -5.93
C CYS A 49 0.05 -1.00 -5.09
N SER A 50 -0.88 -0.96 -4.12
CA SER A 50 -1.28 -2.16 -3.37
C SER A 50 -1.96 -3.21 -4.27
N ALA A 51 -2.73 -2.80 -5.28
CA ALA A 51 -3.27 -3.71 -6.30
C ALA A 51 -2.16 -4.38 -7.13
N VAL A 52 -1.10 -3.64 -7.46
CA VAL A 52 0.09 -4.23 -8.11
C VAL A 52 0.80 -5.19 -7.17
N VAL A 53 0.97 -4.85 -5.88
CA VAL A 53 1.55 -5.75 -4.88
C VAL A 53 0.75 -7.05 -4.79
N LEU A 54 -0.58 -6.99 -4.71
CA LEU A 54 -1.47 -8.15 -4.72
C LEU A 54 -1.25 -9.03 -5.96
N LYS A 55 -1.26 -8.42 -7.15
CA LYS A 55 -1.01 -9.17 -8.39
C LYS A 55 0.34 -9.88 -8.39
N LYS A 56 1.38 -9.27 -7.80
CA LYS A 56 2.71 -9.88 -7.67
C LYS A 56 2.74 -11.01 -6.64
N ILE A 57 1.99 -10.86 -5.56
CA ILE A 57 1.79 -11.90 -4.55
C ILE A 57 1.09 -13.12 -5.17
N ASP A 58 0.04 -12.92 -5.95
CA ASP A 58 -0.68 -14.01 -6.64
C ASP A 58 0.23 -14.77 -7.62
N GLN A 59 1.23 -14.08 -8.18
CA GLN A 59 2.25 -14.65 -9.06
C GLN A 59 3.42 -15.30 -8.31
N LYS A 60 3.43 -15.26 -6.97
CA LYS A 60 4.57 -15.60 -6.11
C LYS A 60 5.88 -14.88 -6.51
N ASP A 61 5.76 -13.67 -7.04
CA ASP A 61 6.88 -12.83 -7.46
C ASP A 61 7.32 -11.94 -6.29
N ALA A 62 8.22 -12.47 -5.45
CA ALA A 62 8.67 -11.78 -4.24
C ALA A 62 9.42 -10.48 -4.54
N GLU A 63 10.26 -10.47 -5.57
CA GLU A 63 11.02 -9.30 -5.99
C GLU A 63 10.08 -8.23 -6.56
N GLY A 64 9.17 -8.62 -7.46
CA GLY A 64 8.16 -7.73 -8.01
C GLY A 64 7.24 -7.14 -6.95
N ALA A 65 6.80 -7.95 -5.97
CA ALA A 65 5.99 -7.49 -4.86
C ALA A 65 6.76 -6.47 -4.00
N GLN A 66 8.06 -6.69 -3.77
CA GLN A 66 8.90 -5.76 -3.04
C GLN A 66 9.11 -4.43 -3.78
N ILE A 67 9.38 -4.46 -5.08
CA ILE A 67 9.51 -3.25 -5.90
C ILE A 67 8.19 -2.46 -5.90
N ALA A 68 7.06 -3.14 -6.08
CA ALA A 68 5.74 -2.52 -6.02
C ALA A 68 5.46 -1.92 -4.64
N PHE A 69 5.85 -2.60 -3.56
CA PHE A 69 5.71 -2.09 -2.21
C PHE A 69 6.57 -0.85 -1.96
N GLN A 70 7.81 -0.82 -2.47
CA GLN A 70 8.66 0.38 -2.40
C GLN A 70 8.01 1.57 -3.10
N ALA A 71 7.40 1.37 -4.28
CA ALA A 71 6.63 2.41 -4.94
C ALA A 71 5.43 2.86 -4.08
N MET A 72 4.72 1.91 -3.47
CA MET A 72 3.59 2.20 -2.57
C MET A 72 4.00 3.06 -1.35
N THR A 73 5.19 2.85 -0.78
CA THR A 73 5.65 3.64 0.39
C THR A 73 5.79 5.14 0.09
N LYS A 74 5.90 5.53 -1.19
CA LYS A 74 5.90 6.94 -1.59
C LYS A 74 4.58 7.64 -1.26
N ALA A 75 3.44 6.92 -1.29
CA ALA A 75 2.15 7.46 -0.83
C ALA A 75 2.21 7.87 0.64
N CYS A 76 2.77 7.00 1.49
CA CYS A 76 2.94 7.27 2.92
C CYS A 76 3.82 8.51 3.15
N ALA A 77 4.95 8.59 2.45
CA ALA A 77 5.87 9.72 2.58
C ALA A 77 5.25 11.04 2.11
N ALA A 78 4.54 11.04 0.97
CA ALA A 78 3.89 12.23 0.42
C ALA A 78 2.82 12.77 1.38
N CYS A 79 1.88 11.92 1.81
CA CYS A 79 0.80 12.33 2.72
C CYS A 79 1.35 12.75 4.10
N HIS A 80 2.25 11.97 4.70
CA HIS A 80 2.76 12.28 6.04
C HIS A 80 3.67 13.52 6.08
N LYS A 81 4.27 13.93 4.95
CA LYS A 81 5.01 15.18 4.87
C LYS A 81 4.12 16.40 5.11
N VAL A 82 2.86 16.33 4.69
CA VAL A 82 1.91 17.45 4.74
C VAL A 82 0.97 17.36 5.94
N HIS A 83 0.48 16.16 6.27
CA HIS A 83 -0.64 16.00 7.20
C HIS A 83 -0.29 15.33 8.55
N ARG A 84 0.92 14.77 8.71
CA ARG A 84 1.34 14.18 9.98
C ARG A 84 2.01 15.26 10.83
N LYS A 85 1.60 15.40 12.10
CA LYS A 85 2.32 16.22 13.07
C LYS A 85 3.78 15.77 13.13
N GLN A 86 4.69 16.74 13.07
CA GLN A 86 6.11 16.52 13.21
C GLN A 86 6.44 16.95 14.63
N ASP A 87 6.78 15.98 15.49
CA ASP A 87 7.27 16.22 16.84
C ASP A 87 8.80 16.25 16.84
#